data_AF-A0A2T3NM88-F1
#
_entry.id   AF-A0A2T3NM88-F1
#
_cell.length_a   1.000
_cell.length_b   1.000
_cell.length_c   1.000
_cell.angle_alpha   90.00
_cell.angle_beta   90.00
_cell.angle_gamma   90.00
#
_symmetry.space_group_name_H-M   'P 1'
#
loop_
_entity.id
_entity.type
_entity.pdbx_description
1 polymer ?
#
loop_
_entity_poly.entity_id
_entity_poly.type
_entity_poly.pdbx_seq_one_letter_code
_entity_poly.pdbx_strand_id
1 'polypeptide(L)'
;MKLKLTTIAISTALFLTGCNSSSNDDSGKTLPGEINQAKNVILMITDGASDGAWDISSYWSHGQALNDTVPYSDIETRLAMTTFPLSHGQIDCDDEQAEVGYDASKAWDEEIVDEQDGKYMRPFKGYSYINKGATDSAAAGTALATGSKTFGGGISVNYCGQPLETISQVAKSTGRMTGIVTSVQFNHATPAVFGANNTSRSNYTEIGKSMLTEGMADLLMGTGHPEYDGNGVKRETYDFRYITQGDWNMLKNGAMYSQGSTIPWTLIDSKEQFEELANGRAPNDVLNGPLIGLAQNHSTLQQGRSGCEADAQPFECEFLDNQPSLRTMTEGALNYLSQGEEGFFLMVEGGAVDWAAHANDTTRIIEEQIDFNRSVQAVADWVEENSSWEETLLIVTTDHGNAYVLGETSDQNAYAPVENPGKHKMPNVKYYSGDHTNELVRLYVHGAGEQLINDYIVGNDEQYAESYNHTGSNGDYVDNTHIFDLMKAVMTN
;
A
#
# COMPACT_ATOMS: atom_id res chain seq x y z
N MET A 1 -50.52 -55.31 -11.23
CA MET A 1 -51.94 -55.15 -11.57
C MET A 1 -52.56 -54.17 -10.57
N LYS A 2 -53.30 -53.13 -11.03
CA LYS A 2 -54.18 -52.16 -10.31
C LYS A 2 -53.85 -51.88 -8.81
N LEU A 3 -53.31 -50.75 -8.33
CA LEU A 3 -53.53 -49.30 -8.58
C LEU A 3 -54.75 -48.68 -7.83
N LYS A 4 -54.54 -47.52 -7.17
CA LYS A 4 -55.51 -46.57 -6.53
C LYS A 4 -56.01 -46.94 -5.10
N LEU A 5 -56.33 -46.01 -4.17
CA LEU A 5 -56.26 -44.52 -4.20
C LEU A 5 -55.77 -43.83 -2.88
N THR A 6 -56.45 -42.78 -2.38
CA THR A 6 -55.85 -41.60 -1.67
C THR A 6 -56.89 -40.83 -0.79
N THR A 7 -56.54 -39.65 -0.23
CA THR A 7 -57.31 -38.59 0.51
C THR A 7 -56.99 -38.57 2.04
N ILE A 8 -56.54 -37.53 2.78
CA ILE A 8 -56.35 -36.03 2.71
C ILE A 8 -57.26 -35.26 3.72
N ALA A 9 -56.65 -34.52 4.66
CA ALA A 9 -57.07 -33.28 5.37
C ALA A 9 -56.17 -33.11 6.65
N ILE A 10 -55.47 -32.03 7.01
CA ILE A 10 -55.64 -30.55 6.96
C ILE A 10 -56.52 -29.96 8.08
N SER A 11 -55.93 -29.24 9.06
CA SER A 11 -56.34 -27.87 9.50
C SER A 11 -55.56 -27.29 10.72
N THR A 12 -54.66 -26.34 10.44
CA THR A 12 -54.47 -25.01 11.08
C THR A 12 -54.74 -24.68 12.57
N ALA A 13 -53.72 -24.02 13.15
CA ALA A 13 -53.74 -22.69 13.79
C ALA A 13 -53.99 -22.45 15.32
N LEU A 14 -53.13 -21.56 15.82
CA LEU A 14 -53.05 -20.75 17.05
C LEU A 14 -54.29 -20.56 17.94
N PHE A 15 -53.99 -20.39 19.24
CA PHE A 15 -54.52 -19.25 20.00
C PHE A 15 -53.40 -18.55 20.82
N LEU A 16 -53.40 -17.22 20.80
CA LEU A 16 -52.56 -16.35 21.63
C LEU A 16 -53.41 -15.78 22.78
N THR A 17 -52.88 -15.81 23.99
CA THR A 17 -53.22 -14.86 25.08
C THR A 17 -51.99 -14.63 25.94
N GLY A 18 -51.59 -13.38 26.11
CA GLY A 18 -50.46 -12.99 26.96
C GLY A 18 -50.90 -12.26 28.23
N CYS A 19 -49.98 -12.12 29.17
CA CYS A 19 -50.00 -11.10 30.22
C CYS A 19 -48.62 -10.43 30.28
N ASN A 20 -48.58 -9.20 30.79
CA ASN A 20 -47.54 -8.21 30.48
C ASN A 20 -47.04 -7.52 31.77
N SER A 21 -45.71 -7.38 31.92
CA SER A 21 -45.08 -6.19 32.53
C SER A 21 -43.54 -6.29 32.53
N SER A 22 -42.87 -5.27 31.94
CA SER A 22 -41.61 -4.61 32.36
C SER A 22 -40.41 -5.43 32.88
N SER A 23 -39.16 -5.14 32.53
CA SER A 23 -38.61 -3.96 31.82
C SER A 23 -37.35 -4.31 31.02
N ASN A 24 -37.08 -3.54 29.97
CA ASN A 24 -35.82 -3.62 29.22
C ASN A 24 -34.67 -3.11 30.11
N ASP A 25 -33.53 -3.79 30.03
CA ASP A 25 -32.28 -3.20 29.51
C ASP A 25 -31.29 -4.33 29.25
N ASP A 26 -31.10 -4.69 27.99
CA ASP A 26 -29.97 -5.49 27.53
C ASP A 26 -29.58 -5.00 26.13
N SER A 27 -28.41 -4.39 26.03
CA SER A 27 -27.86 -3.90 24.76
C SER A 27 -27.36 -5.11 24.00
N GLY A 28 -28.16 -5.59 23.04
CA GLY A 28 -27.89 -6.81 22.29
C GLY A 28 -26.58 -6.76 21.52
N LYS A 29 -25.47 -7.15 22.16
CA LYS A 29 -24.25 -7.58 21.49
C LYS A 29 -24.60 -8.82 20.70
N THR A 30 -24.84 -8.64 19.41
CA THR A 30 -24.71 -9.72 18.44
C THR A 30 -23.34 -10.36 18.64
N LEU A 31 -23.33 -11.68 18.88
CA LEU A 31 -22.11 -12.46 18.68
C LEU A 31 -21.63 -12.20 17.24
N PRO A 32 -20.31 -12.19 16.97
CA PRO A 32 -19.83 -12.11 15.60
C PRO A 32 -20.53 -13.15 14.74
N GLY A 33 -21.03 -12.72 13.57
CA GLY A 33 -21.56 -13.63 12.57
C GLY A 33 -20.48 -14.52 12.00
N GLU A 34 -20.86 -15.35 11.03
CA GLU A 34 -19.87 -15.94 10.12
C GLU A 34 -19.05 -14.79 9.49
N ILE A 35 -17.72 -14.92 9.49
CA ILE A 35 -16.85 -13.92 8.87
C ILE A 35 -17.16 -13.95 7.37
N ASN A 36 -17.72 -12.88 6.83
CA ASN A 36 -17.89 -12.76 5.38
C ASN A 36 -16.52 -12.82 4.72
N GLN A 37 -16.29 -13.84 3.90
CA GLN A 37 -15.10 -13.95 3.07
C GLN A 37 -15.00 -12.73 2.16
N ALA A 38 -13.93 -11.94 2.28
CA ALA A 38 -13.73 -10.75 1.45
C ALA A 38 -13.53 -11.18 0.00
N LYS A 39 -14.45 -10.80 -0.88
CA LYS A 39 -14.36 -11.02 -2.32
C LYS A 39 -13.19 -10.24 -2.90
N ASN A 40 -13.07 -8.96 -2.55
CA ASN A 40 -11.99 -8.09 -2.99
C ASN A 40 -11.10 -7.71 -1.80
N VAL A 41 -9.78 -7.70 -2.00
CA VAL A 41 -8.80 -7.25 -1.00
C VAL A 41 -7.85 -6.26 -1.66
N ILE A 42 -7.76 -5.06 -1.09
CA ILE A 42 -7.01 -3.94 -1.65
C ILE A 42 -6.02 -3.43 -0.61
N LEU A 43 -4.73 -3.53 -0.92
CA LEU A 43 -3.63 -3.03 -0.09
C LEU A 43 -3.02 -1.80 -0.75
N MET A 44 -2.99 -0.67 -0.03
CA MET A 44 -2.45 0.58 -0.51
C MET A 44 -1.27 1.00 0.35
N ILE A 45 -0.10 1.16 -0.27
CA ILE A 45 1.17 1.46 0.38
C ILE A 45 1.66 2.80 -0.17
N THR A 46 1.86 3.81 0.67
CA THR A 46 2.68 4.97 0.31
C THR A 46 4.08 4.72 0.84
N ASP A 47 5.09 4.61 -0.02
CA ASP A 47 6.45 4.15 0.38
C ASP A 47 7.13 5.26 1.22
N GLY A 48 7.81 4.90 2.31
CA GLY A 48 8.59 5.86 3.12
C GLY A 48 7.80 6.96 3.86
N ALA A 49 6.48 6.80 4.07
CA ALA A 49 5.59 7.88 4.49
C ALA A 49 5.45 8.02 6.02
N SER A 50 6.45 8.63 6.66
CA SER A 50 6.39 9.09 8.07
C SER A 50 5.13 9.94 8.34
N ASP A 51 4.59 9.90 9.56
CA ASP A 51 3.38 10.62 9.98
C ASP A 51 3.23 12.06 9.43
N GLY A 52 4.29 12.88 9.53
CA GLY A 52 4.26 14.26 9.04
C GLY A 52 4.05 14.41 7.52
N ALA A 53 4.40 13.42 6.70
CA ALA A 53 4.16 13.41 5.25
C ALA A 53 2.66 13.41 4.91
N TRP A 54 1.88 12.58 5.62
CA TRP A 54 0.43 12.55 5.53
C TRP A 54 -0.16 13.92 5.92
N ASP A 55 0.32 14.49 7.02
CA ASP A 55 -0.25 15.72 7.59
C ASP A 55 0.07 16.96 6.75
N ILE A 56 1.30 17.12 6.24
CA ILE A 56 1.60 18.22 5.30
C ILE A 56 0.74 18.14 4.04
N SER A 57 0.48 16.93 3.54
CA SER A 57 -0.35 16.73 2.35
C SER A 57 -1.80 17.19 2.59
N SER A 58 -2.40 16.80 3.73
CA SER A 58 -3.78 17.14 4.09
C SER A 58 -3.97 18.61 4.46
N TYR A 59 -3.02 19.20 5.19
CA TYR A 59 -3.06 20.64 5.49
C TYR A 59 -2.90 21.49 4.23
N TRP A 60 -2.11 21.04 3.24
CA TRP A 60 -2.05 21.69 1.93
C TRP A 60 -3.35 21.52 1.13
N SER A 61 -3.86 20.30 0.95
CA SER A 61 -4.99 20.02 0.05
C SER A 61 -6.37 20.33 0.64
N HIS A 62 -6.57 20.17 1.94
CA HIS A 62 -7.85 20.40 2.62
C HIS A 62 -7.77 21.53 3.66
N GLY A 63 -6.63 21.71 4.32
CA GLY A 63 -6.50 22.60 5.48
C GLY A 63 -7.08 22.01 6.77
N GLN A 64 -7.18 20.68 6.83
CA GLN A 64 -7.79 19.89 7.90
C GLN A 64 -6.89 18.68 8.20
N ALA A 65 -7.04 18.02 9.35
CA ALA A 65 -6.35 16.76 9.59
C ALA A 65 -6.86 15.70 8.61
N LEU A 66 -6.03 14.70 8.26
CA LEU A 66 -6.40 13.71 7.23
C LEU A 66 -7.72 13.00 7.57
N ASN A 67 -7.94 12.70 8.84
CA ASN A 67 -9.14 12.04 9.36
C ASN A 67 -10.39 12.93 9.44
N ASP A 68 -10.28 14.24 9.17
CA ASP A 68 -11.44 15.12 8.95
C ASP A 68 -11.88 15.10 7.47
N THR A 69 -11.26 14.25 6.64
CA THR A 69 -11.43 14.23 5.18
C THR A 69 -11.75 12.83 4.65
N VAL A 70 -12.70 12.75 3.73
CA VAL A 70 -13.08 11.51 3.02
C VAL A 70 -11.89 11.06 2.15
N PRO A 71 -11.56 9.75 2.07
CA PRO A 71 -12.27 8.62 2.71
C PRO A 71 -11.80 8.31 4.14
N TYR A 72 -10.67 8.88 4.59
CA TYR A 72 -10.07 8.55 5.90
C TYR A 72 -10.97 8.86 7.10
N SER A 73 -11.87 9.83 6.99
CA SER A 73 -12.90 10.14 7.99
C SER A 73 -13.82 8.98 8.30
N ASP A 74 -14.06 8.11 7.32
CA ASP A 74 -15.10 7.09 7.34
C ASP A 74 -14.53 5.72 7.78
N ILE A 75 -13.19 5.59 7.79
CA ILE A 75 -12.47 4.44 8.32
C ILE A 75 -12.39 4.54 9.85
N GLU A 76 -13.13 3.70 10.59
CA GLU A 76 -13.09 3.68 12.06
C GLU A 76 -11.87 2.92 12.62
N THR A 77 -11.44 1.82 11.98
CA THR A 77 -10.33 0.98 12.47
C THR A 77 -8.97 1.61 12.09
N ARG A 78 -8.37 2.29 13.08
CA ARG A 78 -7.09 3.02 12.97
C ARG A 78 -6.10 2.55 14.03
N LEU A 79 -4.96 2.03 13.59
CA LEU A 79 -3.89 1.47 14.41
C LEU A 79 -2.54 2.05 13.99
N ALA A 80 -1.49 1.67 14.71
CA ALA A 80 -0.11 1.83 14.24
C ALA A 80 0.52 0.47 13.87
N MET A 81 1.70 0.50 13.25
CA MET A 81 2.38 -0.69 12.75
C MET A 81 3.90 -0.64 12.94
N THR A 82 4.52 -1.75 13.37
CA THR A 82 5.99 -1.92 13.39
C THR A 82 6.49 -2.53 12.10
N THR A 83 7.63 -2.02 11.60
CA THR A 83 8.09 -2.26 10.23
C THR A 83 9.46 -2.94 10.10
N PHE A 84 10.27 -2.89 11.17
CA PHE A 84 11.68 -3.35 11.22
C PHE A 84 11.98 -4.70 10.51
N PRO A 85 13.19 -4.88 9.95
CA PRO A 85 13.58 -6.07 9.22
C PRO A 85 14.06 -7.17 10.18
N LEU A 86 14.38 -8.37 9.65
CA LEU A 86 15.07 -9.39 10.43
C LEU A 86 16.53 -9.01 10.68
N SER A 87 17.23 -8.58 9.62
CA SER A 87 18.60 -8.07 9.64
C SER A 87 18.79 -7.06 8.49
N HIS A 88 19.85 -6.24 8.54
CA HIS A 88 20.06 -5.17 7.54
C HIS A 88 20.72 -5.65 6.22
N GLY A 89 21.05 -6.93 6.07
CA GLY A 89 21.63 -7.44 4.82
C GLY A 89 22.60 -8.62 4.99
N GLN A 90 22.08 -9.78 5.39
CA GLN A 90 22.79 -11.05 5.23
C GLN A 90 21.78 -12.19 5.11
N ILE A 91 22.02 -13.10 4.16
CA ILE A 91 21.47 -14.46 4.25
C ILE A 91 22.28 -15.15 5.34
N ASP A 92 21.69 -15.25 6.52
CA ASP A 92 22.07 -16.23 7.53
C ASP A 92 21.01 -17.34 7.52
N CYS A 93 21.42 -18.58 7.77
CA CYS A 93 20.55 -19.74 7.86
C CYS A 93 20.48 -20.31 9.29
N ASP A 94 21.25 -19.76 10.23
CA ASP A 94 21.40 -20.29 11.58
C ASP A 94 20.66 -19.46 12.66
N ASP A 95 20.09 -18.29 12.34
CA ASP A 95 19.20 -17.51 13.24
C ASP A 95 17.93 -16.99 12.53
N GLU A 96 16.78 -17.19 13.17
CA GLU A 96 15.44 -16.72 12.75
C GLU A 96 14.96 -15.53 13.59
N GLN A 97 15.78 -15.02 14.52
CA GLN A 97 15.42 -13.88 15.37
C GLN A 97 15.77 -12.55 14.71
N ALA A 98 14.92 -11.55 14.91
CA ALA A 98 15.21 -10.19 14.47
C ALA A 98 16.34 -9.58 15.32
N GLU A 99 17.43 -9.15 14.67
CA GLU A 99 18.48 -8.32 15.30
C GLU A 99 17.96 -6.91 15.67
N VAL A 100 16.77 -6.58 15.17
CA VAL A 100 16.18 -5.25 15.12
C VAL A 100 14.76 -5.32 15.68
N GLY A 101 14.25 -4.20 16.19
CA GLY A 101 12.92 -4.13 16.77
C GLY A 101 12.52 -2.71 17.14
N TYR A 102 11.26 -2.57 17.56
CA TYR A 102 10.71 -1.33 18.10
C TYR A 102 10.70 -1.35 19.64
N ASP A 103 10.90 -0.18 20.26
CA ASP A 103 10.82 0.04 21.71
C ASP A 103 10.35 1.47 21.98
N ALA A 104 9.08 1.63 22.34
CA ALA A 104 8.46 2.92 22.66
C ALA A 104 9.27 3.72 23.71
N SER A 105 9.83 3.04 24.72
CA SER A 105 10.61 3.73 25.78
C SER A 105 11.91 4.34 25.28
N LYS A 106 12.43 3.88 24.13
CA LYS A 106 13.54 4.50 23.41
C LYS A 106 13.08 5.48 22.35
N ALA A 107 12.00 5.18 21.63
CA ALA A 107 11.47 6.03 20.55
C ALA A 107 11.05 7.43 21.04
N TRP A 108 10.50 7.50 22.25
CA TRP A 108 10.02 8.74 22.87
C TRP A 108 11.01 9.35 23.89
N ASP A 109 12.28 8.95 23.85
CA ASP A 109 13.27 9.37 24.85
C ASP A 109 13.67 10.86 24.69
N GLU A 110 13.08 11.72 25.53
CA GLU A 110 13.33 13.17 25.59
C GLU A 110 14.69 13.56 26.22
N GLU A 111 15.61 12.63 26.50
CA GLU A 111 16.96 13.02 26.96
C GLU A 111 17.63 13.90 25.90
N ILE A 112 17.95 15.15 26.28
CA ILE A 112 18.58 16.13 25.40
C ILE A 112 20.02 15.69 25.10
N VAL A 113 20.35 15.57 23.81
CA VAL A 113 21.66 15.12 23.32
C VAL A 113 22.16 15.99 22.17
N ASP A 114 23.48 16.17 22.08
CA ASP A 114 24.14 16.87 20.96
C ASP A 114 24.53 15.86 19.84
N GLU A 115 23.61 14.99 19.38
CA GLU A 115 23.90 14.11 18.22
C GLU A 115 23.83 14.93 16.92
N GLN A 116 24.92 14.92 16.15
CA GLN A 116 24.98 15.47 14.80
C GLN A 116 25.38 14.38 13.79
N ASP A 117 24.62 14.29 12.72
CA ASP A 117 24.83 13.33 11.62
C ASP A 117 24.68 14.05 10.27
N GLY A 118 25.82 14.35 9.65
CA GLY A 118 25.88 15.16 8.43
C GLY A 118 25.23 16.54 8.62
N LYS A 119 24.08 16.76 7.96
CA LYS A 119 23.29 18.00 8.08
C LYS A 119 22.25 17.98 9.20
N TYR A 120 22.00 16.83 9.82
CA TYR A 120 20.96 16.65 10.84
C TYR A 120 21.51 16.88 12.25
N MET A 121 20.83 17.72 13.02
CA MET A 121 20.96 17.78 14.47
C MET A 121 19.79 16.98 15.06
N ARG A 122 20.07 16.00 15.92
CA ARG A 122 19.05 15.19 16.62
C ARG A 122 19.08 15.56 18.10
N PRO A 123 18.32 16.59 18.54
CA PRO A 123 18.42 17.14 19.90
C PRO A 123 17.87 16.25 21.01
N PHE A 124 17.11 15.19 20.66
CA PHE A 124 16.51 14.25 21.61
C PHE A 124 16.94 12.81 21.30
N LYS A 125 17.13 11.99 22.35
CA LYS A 125 17.66 10.64 22.22
C LYS A 125 16.73 9.69 21.45
N GLY A 126 15.42 9.94 21.46
CA GLY A 126 14.44 9.20 20.65
C GLY A 126 14.62 9.41 19.15
N TYR A 127 14.92 10.64 18.71
CA TYR A 127 15.24 10.92 17.29
C TYR A 127 16.49 10.15 16.86
N SER A 128 17.45 10.00 17.78
CA SER A 128 18.66 9.20 17.59
C SER A 128 18.39 7.69 17.57
N TYR A 129 17.30 7.21 18.18
CA TYR A 129 16.92 5.79 18.17
C TYR A 129 16.22 5.40 16.86
N ILE A 130 15.17 6.12 16.44
CA ILE A 130 14.40 5.82 15.22
C ILE A 130 15.23 5.92 13.93
N ASN A 131 16.31 6.71 13.93
CA ASN A 131 17.29 6.78 12.83
C ASN A 131 18.19 5.54 12.72
N LYS A 132 17.88 4.47 13.47
CA LYS A 132 18.68 3.24 13.58
C LYS A 132 17.71 2.04 13.62
N GLY A 133 17.98 0.99 12.84
CA GLY A 133 17.09 -0.17 12.77
C GLY A 133 15.95 -0.06 11.74
N ALA A 134 15.98 0.91 10.84
CA ALA A 134 14.98 1.02 9.78
C ALA A 134 15.08 -0.16 8.80
N THR A 135 13.93 -0.66 8.36
CA THR A 135 13.84 -1.65 7.28
C THR A 135 14.07 -0.99 5.92
N ASP A 136 14.43 -1.78 4.91
CA ASP A 136 14.28 -1.36 3.51
C ASP A 136 12.94 -1.84 2.94
N SER A 137 12.46 -1.18 1.89
CA SER A 137 11.20 -1.49 1.21
C SER A 137 11.07 -2.96 0.73
N ALA A 138 12.18 -3.67 0.54
CA ALA A 138 12.17 -5.09 0.18
C ALA A 138 11.86 -5.98 1.38
N ALA A 139 12.55 -5.80 2.52
CA ALA A 139 12.23 -6.54 3.74
C ALA A 139 10.86 -6.15 4.32
N ALA A 140 10.49 -4.88 4.24
CA ALA A 140 9.21 -4.34 4.67
C ALA A 140 8.05 -4.91 3.82
N GLY A 141 8.16 -4.77 2.50
CA GLY A 141 7.22 -5.33 1.55
C GLY A 141 7.11 -6.86 1.66
N THR A 142 8.22 -7.56 1.92
CA THR A 142 8.20 -9.02 2.11
C THR A 142 7.34 -9.40 3.33
N ALA A 143 7.42 -8.67 4.44
CA ALA A 143 6.57 -8.92 5.60
C ALA A 143 5.08 -8.71 5.27
N LEU A 144 4.74 -7.59 4.61
CA LEU A 144 3.38 -7.29 4.13
C LEU A 144 2.86 -8.35 3.14
N ALA A 145 3.72 -8.87 2.27
CA ALA A 145 3.36 -9.78 1.18
C ALA A 145 3.36 -11.27 1.56
N THR A 146 4.03 -11.68 2.65
CA THR A 146 4.27 -13.10 2.98
C THR A 146 4.09 -13.48 4.46
N GLY A 147 3.83 -12.52 5.35
CA GLY A 147 3.72 -12.75 6.79
C GLY A 147 5.03 -13.12 7.48
N SER A 148 6.17 -12.93 6.79
CA SER A 148 7.50 -13.30 7.30
C SER A 148 8.48 -12.13 7.21
N LYS A 149 9.20 -11.84 8.30
CA LYS A 149 10.37 -10.95 8.26
C LYS A 149 11.49 -11.57 7.42
N THR A 150 12.32 -10.73 6.80
CA THR A 150 13.51 -11.17 6.06
C THR A 150 14.65 -10.15 6.17
N PHE A 151 15.79 -10.45 5.55
CA PHE A 151 16.96 -9.57 5.52
C PHE A 151 16.78 -8.42 4.51
N GLY A 152 17.44 -7.29 4.79
CA GLY A 152 17.43 -6.11 3.93
C GLY A 152 17.77 -6.42 2.47
N GLY A 153 16.88 -6.05 1.56
CA GLY A 153 17.00 -6.33 0.12
C GLY A 153 16.42 -7.66 -0.35
N GLY A 154 15.93 -8.55 0.53
CA GLY A 154 15.23 -9.78 0.15
C GLY A 154 13.84 -9.52 -0.44
N ILE A 155 13.49 -10.16 -1.55
CA ILE A 155 12.20 -10.03 -2.23
C ILE A 155 11.40 -11.33 -2.06
N SER A 156 10.45 -11.35 -1.14
CA SER A 156 9.57 -12.50 -0.85
C SER A 156 10.32 -13.83 -0.71
N VAL A 157 11.45 -13.77 0.00
CA VAL A 157 12.25 -14.92 0.40
C VAL A 157 12.41 -14.92 1.91
N ASN A 158 12.49 -16.11 2.51
CA ASN A 158 12.85 -16.25 3.92
C ASN A 158 14.32 -15.85 4.16
N TYR A 159 14.73 -15.81 5.43
CA TYR A 159 16.09 -15.55 5.87
C TYR A 159 17.16 -16.40 5.15
N CYS A 160 16.86 -17.67 4.84
CA CYS A 160 17.69 -18.58 4.06
C CYS A 160 17.74 -18.29 2.54
N GLY A 161 17.06 -17.24 2.04
CA GLY A 161 16.95 -16.92 0.62
C GLY A 161 16.04 -17.84 -0.19
N GLN A 162 15.14 -18.59 0.45
CA GLN A 162 14.20 -19.51 -0.21
C GLN A 162 12.85 -18.80 -0.47
N PRO A 163 12.18 -19.04 -1.62
CA PRO A 163 10.86 -18.47 -1.92
C PRO A 163 9.81 -18.72 -0.84
N LEU A 164 9.05 -17.67 -0.52
CA LEU A 164 7.86 -17.71 0.33
C LEU A 164 6.58 -17.64 -0.52
N GLU A 165 5.46 -18.10 0.06
CA GLU A 165 4.13 -17.93 -0.52
C GLU A 165 3.70 -16.46 -0.38
N THR A 166 3.41 -15.80 -1.51
CA THR A 166 2.94 -14.40 -1.50
C THR A 166 1.42 -14.32 -1.39
N ILE A 167 0.89 -13.19 -0.89
CA ILE A 167 -0.56 -12.97 -0.82
C ILE A 167 -1.22 -13.01 -2.20
N SER A 168 -0.51 -12.64 -3.27
CA SER A 168 -0.96 -12.80 -4.64
C SER A 168 -1.11 -14.28 -5.01
N GLN A 169 -0.19 -15.16 -4.59
CA GLN A 169 -0.31 -16.60 -4.77
C GLN A 169 -1.46 -17.18 -3.94
N VAL A 170 -1.71 -16.67 -2.73
CA VAL A 170 -2.91 -17.00 -1.93
C VAL A 170 -4.18 -16.62 -2.69
N ALA A 171 -4.29 -15.38 -3.19
CA ALA A 171 -5.42 -14.91 -4.00
C ALA A 171 -5.63 -15.81 -5.24
N LYS A 172 -4.56 -16.07 -6.02
CA LYS A 172 -4.58 -17.02 -7.14
C LYS A 172 -5.10 -18.40 -6.77
N SER A 173 -4.72 -18.93 -5.60
CA SER A 173 -5.16 -20.26 -5.14
C SER A 173 -6.68 -20.32 -4.89
N THR A 174 -7.30 -19.17 -4.59
CA THR A 174 -8.75 -19.02 -4.41
C THR A 174 -9.51 -18.65 -5.69
N GLY A 175 -8.84 -18.55 -6.84
CA GLY A 175 -9.44 -18.18 -8.13
C GLY A 175 -9.58 -16.66 -8.38
N ARG A 176 -9.19 -15.82 -7.42
CA ARG A 176 -9.20 -14.36 -7.53
C ARG A 176 -8.19 -13.86 -8.58
N MET A 177 -8.53 -12.75 -9.24
CA MET A 177 -7.58 -12.00 -10.07
C MET A 177 -6.55 -11.26 -9.19
N THR A 178 -5.46 -10.82 -9.80
CA THR A 178 -4.29 -10.26 -9.10
C THR A 178 -3.70 -9.08 -9.85
N GLY A 179 -3.56 -7.93 -9.17
CA GLY A 179 -2.96 -6.74 -9.75
C GLY A 179 -1.97 -6.01 -8.85
N ILE A 180 -0.96 -5.42 -9.48
CA ILE A 180 0.11 -4.64 -8.84
C ILE A 180 0.24 -3.32 -9.60
N VAL A 181 0.09 -2.19 -8.91
CA VAL A 181 0.12 -0.83 -9.47
C VAL A 181 1.13 0.02 -8.69
N THR A 182 1.93 0.84 -9.37
CA THR A 182 2.95 1.68 -8.72
C THR A 182 3.20 3.01 -9.44
N SER A 183 3.59 4.05 -8.70
CA SER A 183 4.11 5.31 -9.28
C SER A 183 5.61 5.29 -9.62
N VAL A 184 6.36 4.25 -9.20
CA VAL A 184 7.79 4.02 -9.53
C VAL A 184 7.94 2.87 -10.54
N GLN A 185 9.06 2.15 -10.63
CA GLN A 185 9.18 1.05 -11.59
C GLN A 185 8.34 -0.16 -11.21
N PHE A 186 7.74 -0.83 -12.20
CA PHE A 186 6.89 -2.02 -11.98
C PHE A 186 7.58 -3.16 -11.21
N ASN A 187 8.92 -3.17 -11.20
CA ASN A 187 9.79 -4.11 -10.51
C ASN A 187 10.74 -3.42 -9.51
N HIS A 188 10.35 -2.28 -8.94
CA HIS A 188 10.91 -1.79 -7.69
C HIS A 188 10.62 -2.80 -6.55
N ALA A 189 11.20 -2.63 -5.36
CA ALA A 189 11.09 -3.63 -4.29
C ALA A 189 9.65 -3.89 -3.82
N THR A 190 8.95 -2.81 -3.48
CA THR A 190 7.59 -2.79 -2.94
C THR A 190 6.55 -3.45 -3.89
N PRO A 191 6.59 -3.28 -5.23
CA PRO A 191 5.75 -4.05 -6.14
C PRO A 191 6.32 -5.45 -6.45
N ALA A 192 7.64 -5.63 -6.44
CA ALA A 192 8.27 -6.92 -6.73
C ALA A 192 7.90 -8.01 -5.72
N VAL A 193 7.79 -7.69 -4.42
CA VAL A 193 7.43 -8.67 -3.38
C VAL A 193 6.05 -9.30 -3.58
N PHE A 194 5.12 -8.62 -4.26
CA PHE A 194 3.80 -9.17 -4.59
C PHE A 194 3.81 -10.01 -5.88
N GLY A 195 4.85 -9.91 -6.72
CA GLY A 195 4.89 -10.53 -8.05
C GLY A 195 6.06 -11.48 -8.34
N ALA A 196 7.07 -11.56 -7.46
CA ALA A 196 8.30 -12.33 -7.67
C ALA A 196 8.92 -12.81 -6.35
N ASN A 197 9.84 -13.79 -6.45
CA ASN A 197 10.76 -14.16 -5.37
C ASN A 197 12.21 -13.95 -5.84
N ASN A 198 13.05 -13.21 -5.11
CA ASN A 198 14.48 -13.05 -5.42
C ASN A 198 15.31 -12.72 -4.16
N THR A 199 16.58 -13.13 -4.12
CA THR A 199 17.49 -12.84 -3.00
C THR A 199 18.10 -11.43 -3.02
N SER A 200 17.81 -10.60 -4.03
CA SER A 200 18.18 -9.17 -4.01
C SER A 200 17.25 -8.29 -4.85
N ARG A 201 16.74 -7.20 -4.25
CA ARG A 201 16.03 -6.09 -4.94
C ARG A 201 16.82 -5.43 -6.06
N SER A 202 18.13 -5.70 -6.18
CA SER A 202 18.97 -5.21 -7.28
C SER A 202 18.84 -6.02 -8.58
N ASN A 203 18.26 -7.22 -8.54
CA ASN A 203 18.15 -8.13 -9.70
C ASN A 203 16.96 -7.78 -10.62
N TYR A 204 16.77 -6.49 -10.91
CA TYR A 204 15.61 -5.93 -11.63
C TYR A 204 15.14 -6.75 -12.84
N THR A 205 16.05 -7.12 -13.75
CA THR A 205 15.69 -7.85 -14.97
C THR A 205 15.29 -9.31 -14.73
N GLU A 206 15.72 -9.93 -13.63
CA GLU A 206 15.26 -11.26 -13.22
C GLU A 206 13.90 -11.15 -12.53
N ILE A 207 13.75 -10.19 -11.62
CA ILE A 207 12.49 -9.87 -10.92
C ILE A 207 11.38 -9.56 -11.93
N GLY A 208 11.61 -8.60 -12.82
CA GLY A 208 10.61 -8.19 -13.82
C GLY A 208 10.24 -9.31 -14.79
N LYS A 209 11.13 -10.29 -15.00
CA LYS A 209 10.85 -11.51 -15.76
C LYS A 209 10.01 -12.50 -14.95
N SER A 210 10.31 -12.71 -13.68
CA SER A 210 9.49 -13.52 -12.75
C SER A 210 8.04 -12.99 -12.72
N MET A 211 7.86 -11.68 -12.48
CA MET A 211 6.55 -11.01 -12.50
C MET A 211 5.78 -11.23 -13.82
N LEU A 212 6.48 -11.22 -14.96
CA LEU A 212 5.88 -11.44 -16.29
C LEU A 212 5.66 -12.93 -16.65
N THR A 213 6.22 -13.90 -15.92
CA THR A 213 6.22 -15.30 -16.38
C THR A 213 5.79 -16.34 -15.35
N GLU A 214 5.81 -16.05 -14.05
CA GLU A 214 5.56 -17.06 -13.00
C GLU A 214 4.10 -17.14 -12.54
N GLY A 215 3.22 -16.27 -13.05
CA GLY A 215 1.77 -16.38 -12.86
C GLY A 215 1.22 -15.73 -11.57
N MET A 216 2.02 -14.93 -10.87
CA MET A 216 1.58 -14.25 -9.63
C MET A 216 0.67 -13.04 -9.87
N ALA A 217 0.66 -12.47 -11.08
CA ALA A 217 -0.13 -11.30 -11.45
C ALA A 217 -0.87 -11.54 -12.78
N ASP A 218 -2.08 -10.97 -12.89
CA ASP A 218 -2.80 -10.74 -14.15
C ASP A 218 -2.54 -9.32 -14.68
N LEU A 219 -2.37 -8.38 -13.77
CA LEU A 219 -2.21 -6.95 -14.04
C LEU A 219 -0.91 -6.42 -13.42
N LEU A 220 -0.12 -5.72 -14.22
CA LEU A 220 1.05 -4.96 -13.76
C LEU A 220 0.93 -3.52 -14.28
N MET A 221 1.04 -2.51 -13.43
CA MET A 221 1.15 -1.11 -13.89
C MET A 221 2.28 -0.38 -13.18
N GLY A 222 3.10 0.36 -13.93
CA GLY A 222 4.18 1.16 -13.36
C GLY A 222 4.96 1.95 -14.40
N THR A 223 6.15 2.41 -13.99
CA THR A 223 7.17 3.01 -14.87
C THR A 223 8.32 2.02 -15.11
N GLY A 224 9.49 2.51 -15.55
CA GLY A 224 10.65 1.68 -15.93
C GLY A 224 10.71 1.39 -17.43
N HIS A 225 9.98 2.18 -18.23
CA HIS A 225 9.85 1.98 -19.67
C HIS A 225 11.19 2.24 -20.38
N PRO A 226 11.75 1.26 -21.13
CA PRO A 226 13.14 1.33 -21.61
C PRO A 226 13.37 2.37 -22.72
N GLU A 227 12.34 2.74 -23.48
CA GLU A 227 12.47 3.69 -24.60
C GLU A 227 12.33 5.17 -24.23
N TYR A 228 12.13 5.52 -22.95
CA TYR A 228 11.91 6.89 -22.47
C TYR A 228 12.87 7.25 -21.32
N ASP A 229 12.92 8.53 -20.93
CA ASP A 229 13.73 9.03 -19.80
C ASP A 229 12.86 9.39 -18.56
N GLY A 230 13.45 10.06 -17.57
CA GLY A 230 12.74 10.52 -16.35
C GLY A 230 11.80 11.70 -16.57
N ASN A 231 11.85 12.37 -17.74
CA ASN A 231 10.99 13.48 -18.13
C ASN A 231 9.93 13.06 -19.15
N GLY A 232 9.74 11.75 -19.35
CA GLY A 232 8.85 11.21 -20.37
C GLY A 232 9.25 11.50 -21.82
N VAL A 233 10.53 11.81 -22.08
CA VAL A 233 11.05 12.06 -23.43
C VAL A 233 11.60 10.77 -24.02
N LYS A 234 11.22 10.45 -25.26
CA LYS A 234 11.69 9.23 -25.95
C LYS A 234 13.21 9.32 -26.24
N ARG A 235 13.96 8.30 -25.81
CA ARG A 235 15.44 8.25 -25.93
C ARG A 235 15.89 7.73 -27.28
N GLU A 236 17.04 8.21 -27.78
CA GLU A 236 17.73 7.62 -28.95
C GLU A 236 18.40 6.27 -28.63
N THR A 237 18.84 6.09 -27.38
CA THR A 237 19.43 4.83 -26.88
C THR A 237 18.56 4.32 -25.73
N TYR A 238 18.01 3.12 -25.88
CA TYR A 238 17.09 2.53 -24.91
C TYR A 238 17.84 1.93 -23.71
N ASP A 239 17.22 2.01 -22.54
CA ASP A 239 17.80 1.66 -21.25
C ASP A 239 17.11 0.40 -20.69
N PHE A 240 17.79 -0.74 -20.80
CA PHE A 240 17.24 -2.05 -20.46
C PHE A 240 17.51 -2.46 -19.00
N ARG A 241 17.59 -1.48 -18.09
CA ARG A 241 17.82 -1.69 -16.65
C ARG A 241 16.69 -2.49 -15.99
N TYR A 242 15.44 -2.23 -16.37
CA TYR A 242 14.26 -2.79 -15.71
C TYR A 242 13.62 -3.96 -16.45
N ILE A 243 13.85 -4.08 -17.76
CA ILE A 243 13.39 -5.20 -18.58
C ILE A 243 14.44 -5.49 -19.65
N THR A 244 14.77 -6.76 -19.90
CA THR A 244 15.81 -7.07 -20.91
C THR A 244 15.32 -6.72 -22.31
N GLN A 245 16.25 -6.45 -23.23
CA GLN A 245 15.91 -6.24 -24.64
C GLN A 245 15.20 -7.46 -25.26
N GLY A 246 15.44 -8.68 -24.76
CA GLY A 246 14.74 -9.88 -25.20
C GLY A 246 13.27 -9.87 -24.74
N ASP A 247 13.06 -9.66 -23.44
CA ASP A 247 11.74 -9.70 -22.81
C ASP A 247 10.86 -8.52 -23.27
N TRP A 248 11.43 -7.31 -23.45
CA TRP A 248 10.74 -6.15 -24.04
C TRP A 248 10.31 -6.39 -25.49
N ASN A 249 11.15 -7.06 -26.28
CA ASN A 249 10.79 -7.44 -27.64
C ASN A 249 9.75 -8.57 -27.65
N MET A 250 9.74 -9.49 -26.69
CA MET A 250 8.67 -10.48 -26.58
C MET A 250 7.33 -9.82 -26.21
N LEU A 251 7.34 -8.88 -25.25
CA LEU A 251 6.15 -8.16 -24.82
C LEU A 251 5.51 -7.36 -25.98
N LYS A 252 6.27 -6.47 -26.62
CA LYS A 252 5.77 -5.65 -27.75
C LYS A 252 5.29 -6.43 -28.98
N ASN A 253 5.67 -7.71 -29.11
CA ASN A 253 5.24 -8.56 -30.23
C ASN A 253 4.11 -9.54 -29.84
N GLY A 254 3.50 -9.42 -28.66
CA GLY A 254 2.47 -10.35 -28.19
C GLY A 254 3.00 -11.77 -28.02
N ALA A 255 4.24 -11.90 -27.54
CA ALA A 255 4.97 -13.16 -27.42
C ALA A 255 5.49 -13.45 -26.00
N MET A 256 5.22 -12.57 -25.02
CA MET A 256 5.42 -12.85 -23.60
C MET A 256 4.16 -13.50 -23.02
N TYR A 257 4.29 -14.57 -22.23
CA TYR A 257 3.16 -15.31 -21.63
C TYR A 257 3.41 -15.52 -20.14
N SER A 258 2.39 -15.24 -19.31
CA SER A 258 2.37 -15.58 -17.89
C SER A 258 2.03 -17.07 -17.70
N GLN A 259 2.59 -17.73 -16.69
CA GLN A 259 2.29 -19.13 -16.36
C GLN A 259 0.78 -19.33 -16.15
N GLY A 260 0.22 -20.36 -16.80
CA GLY A 260 -1.22 -20.66 -16.78
C GLY A 260 -2.02 -19.93 -17.87
N SER A 261 -1.55 -18.81 -18.42
CA SER A 261 -2.23 -18.12 -19.50
C SER A 261 -2.00 -18.78 -20.86
N THR A 262 -3.06 -18.88 -21.67
CA THR A 262 -3.00 -19.24 -23.10
C THR A 262 -2.96 -18.00 -24.01
N ILE A 263 -3.02 -16.81 -23.43
CA ILE A 263 -3.01 -15.50 -24.09
C ILE A 263 -1.74 -14.75 -23.67
N PRO A 264 -1.02 -14.11 -24.61
CA PRO A 264 0.15 -13.30 -24.24
C PRO A 264 -0.26 -12.07 -23.43
N TRP A 265 0.73 -11.41 -22.81
CA TRP A 265 0.53 -10.09 -22.22
C TRP A 265 0.19 -9.06 -23.30
N THR A 266 -0.89 -8.30 -23.09
CA THR A 266 -1.13 -7.04 -23.80
C THR A 266 -0.34 -5.92 -23.12
N LEU A 267 0.30 -5.06 -23.91
CA LEU A 267 1.00 -3.86 -23.45
C LEU A 267 0.16 -2.61 -23.73
N ILE A 268 0.03 -1.75 -22.71
CA ILE A 268 -0.32 -0.34 -22.89
C ILE A 268 0.83 0.54 -22.40
N ASP A 269 1.06 1.68 -23.07
CA ASP A 269 2.10 2.64 -22.65
C ASP A 269 1.65 4.12 -22.70
N SER A 270 0.74 4.48 -23.60
CA SER A 270 0.27 5.86 -23.73
C SER A 270 -0.75 6.21 -22.66
N LYS A 271 -0.69 7.45 -22.16
CA LYS A 271 -1.65 8.01 -21.18
C LYS A 271 -3.10 7.81 -21.60
N GLU A 272 -3.39 7.99 -22.88
CA GLU A 272 -4.73 7.81 -23.45
C GLU A 272 -5.24 6.37 -23.29
N GLN A 273 -4.35 5.37 -23.31
CA GLN A 273 -4.70 3.95 -23.06
C GLN A 273 -4.99 3.70 -21.57
N PHE A 274 -4.23 4.30 -20.66
CA PHE A 274 -4.53 4.27 -19.22
C PHE A 274 -5.86 4.99 -18.93
N GLU A 275 -6.11 6.14 -19.54
CA GLU A 275 -7.38 6.86 -19.44
C GLU A 275 -8.54 6.07 -20.08
N GLU A 276 -8.32 5.35 -21.18
CA GLU A 276 -9.33 4.44 -21.74
C GLU A 276 -9.69 3.31 -20.77
N LEU A 277 -8.72 2.72 -20.10
CA LEU A 277 -8.94 1.70 -19.07
C LEU A 277 -9.66 2.27 -17.83
N ALA A 278 -9.21 3.43 -17.32
CA ALA A 278 -9.81 4.13 -16.18
C ALA A 278 -11.28 4.55 -16.42
N ASN A 279 -11.64 4.86 -17.66
CA ASN A 279 -13.01 5.24 -18.04
C ASN A 279 -13.89 4.03 -18.47
N GLY A 280 -13.43 2.79 -18.33
CA GLY A 280 -14.17 1.60 -18.79
C GLY A 280 -14.37 1.54 -20.32
N ARG A 281 -13.46 2.18 -21.08
CA ARG A 281 -13.49 2.31 -22.56
C ARG A 281 -12.42 1.46 -23.25
N ALA A 282 -11.58 0.73 -22.52
CA ALA A 282 -10.52 -0.09 -23.09
C ALA A 282 -11.06 -1.14 -24.08
N PRO A 283 -10.38 -1.37 -25.23
CA PRO A 283 -10.73 -2.41 -26.18
C PRO A 283 -10.75 -3.82 -25.56
N ASN A 284 -11.61 -4.69 -26.08
CA ASN A 284 -11.75 -6.07 -25.58
C ASN A 284 -10.42 -6.86 -25.61
N ASP A 285 -9.51 -6.57 -26.53
CA ASP A 285 -8.17 -7.18 -26.64
C ASP A 285 -7.14 -6.63 -25.63
N VAL A 286 -7.46 -5.53 -24.93
CA VAL A 286 -6.74 -5.05 -23.74
C VAL A 286 -7.23 -5.76 -22.48
N LEU A 287 -8.53 -6.09 -22.41
CA LEU A 287 -9.16 -6.75 -21.26
C LEU A 287 -9.01 -8.29 -21.27
N ASN A 288 -8.92 -8.89 -22.46
CA ASN A 288 -8.88 -10.34 -22.68
C ASN A 288 -7.43 -10.88 -22.63
N GLY A 289 -7.00 -11.27 -21.43
CA GLY A 289 -5.64 -11.79 -21.15
C GLY A 289 -4.89 -10.90 -20.16
N PRO A 290 -3.69 -11.30 -19.71
CA PRO A 290 -2.90 -10.52 -18.75
C PRO A 290 -2.45 -9.19 -19.36
N LEU A 291 -2.41 -8.14 -18.56
CA LEU A 291 -2.25 -6.75 -19.00
C LEU A 291 -1.09 -6.07 -18.25
N ILE A 292 -0.14 -5.51 -19.00
CA ILE A 292 0.91 -4.66 -18.44
C ILE A 292 0.83 -3.23 -18.98
N GLY A 293 0.72 -2.27 -18.07
CA GLY A 293 0.84 -0.84 -18.35
C GLY A 293 2.21 -0.32 -17.93
N LEU A 294 3.06 0.02 -18.90
CA LEU A 294 4.29 0.78 -18.61
C LEU A 294 4.09 2.23 -19.05
N ALA A 295 3.83 3.13 -18.11
CA ALA A 295 3.80 4.56 -18.39
C ALA A 295 5.10 5.00 -19.07
N GLN A 296 5.03 5.97 -20.00
CA GLN A 296 6.17 6.42 -20.82
C GLN A 296 7.21 7.23 -19.99
N ASN A 297 7.73 6.66 -18.91
CA ASN A 297 8.76 7.21 -18.03
C ASN A 297 9.69 6.09 -17.53
N HIS A 298 10.97 6.42 -17.33
CA HIS A 298 11.97 5.48 -16.81
C HIS A 298 12.03 5.40 -15.27
N SER A 299 11.45 6.38 -14.57
CA SER A 299 11.76 6.70 -13.18
C SER A 299 10.54 6.71 -12.25
N THR A 300 9.60 7.61 -12.52
CA THR A 300 8.48 7.98 -11.63
C THR A 300 7.38 8.63 -12.47
N LEU A 301 6.12 8.59 -12.05
CA LEU A 301 5.05 9.31 -12.76
C LEU A 301 5.28 10.83 -12.81
N GLN A 302 5.55 11.50 -11.68
CA GLN A 302 5.71 12.96 -11.63
C GLN A 302 6.86 13.46 -10.75
N GLN A 303 7.26 12.76 -9.68
CA GLN A 303 8.32 13.17 -8.74
C GLN A 303 9.64 13.56 -9.42
N GLY A 304 10.18 12.70 -10.29
CA GLY A 304 11.47 12.90 -10.94
C GLY A 304 11.49 13.92 -12.09
N ARG A 305 10.37 14.61 -12.38
CA ARG A 305 10.30 15.60 -13.46
C ARG A 305 11.22 16.79 -13.20
N SER A 306 12.03 17.16 -14.19
CA SER A 306 12.98 18.26 -14.11
C SER A 306 12.40 19.58 -14.64
N GLY A 307 13.15 20.69 -14.49
CA GLY A 307 12.73 22.03 -14.94
C GLY A 307 11.99 22.87 -13.89
N CYS A 308 11.78 22.33 -12.68
CA CYS A 308 11.22 23.08 -11.55
C CYS A 308 12.22 24.10 -10.98
N GLU A 309 11.71 25.26 -10.57
CA GLU A 309 12.47 26.21 -9.73
C GLU A 309 12.63 25.65 -8.30
N ALA A 310 13.71 26.05 -7.61
CA ALA A 310 14.11 25.44 -6.33
C ALA A 310 13.24 25.85 -5.12
N ASP A 311 12.40 26.87 -5.27
CA ASP A 311 11.43 27.37 -4.28
C ASP A 311 9.96 27.17 -4.71
N ALA A 312 9.73 26.43 -5.79
CA ALA A 312 8.40 26.14 -6.32
C ALA A 312 7.51 25.44 -5.26
N GLN A 313 6.28 25.92 -5.15
CA GLN A 313 5.26 25.32 -4.30
C GLN A 313 4.63 24.08 -4.99
N PRO A 314 3.94 23.20 -4.23
CA PRO A 314 3.21 22.07 -4.82
C PRO A 314 2.30 22.50 -5.97
N PHE A 315 2.40 21.80 -7.10
CA PHE A 315 1.67 22.03 -8.34
C PHE A 315 2.02 23.34 -9.11
N GLU A 316 3.07 24.08 -8.72
CA GLU A 316 3.60 25.20 -9.54
C GLU A 316 4.54 24.74 -10.65
N CYS A 317 5.29 23.65 -10.44
CA CYS A 317 6.10 23.05 -11.48
C CYS A 317 5.22 22.23 -12.44
N GLU A 318 5.27 22.52 -13.74
CA GLU A 318 4.44 21.89 -14.77
C GLU A 318 4.57 20.35 -14.75
N PHE A 319 3.44 19.64 -14.92
CA PHE A 319 3.38 18.18 -14.89
C PHE A 319 3.77 17.60 -16.25
N LEU A 320 4.30 16.37 -16.26
CA LEU A 320 4.60 15.65 -17.50
C LEU A 320 3.30 15.24 -18.19
N ASP A 321 2.98 15.90 -19.31
CA ASP A 321 1.71 15.74 -20.06
C ASP A 321 1.37 14.28 -20.41
N ASN A 322 2.38 13.50 -20.82
CA ASN A 322 2.20 12.13 -21.33
C ASN A 322 2.14 11.04 -20.24
N GLN A 323 2.03 11.40 -18.96
CA GLN A 323 1.95 10.45 -17.85
C GLN A 323 0.52 10.34 -17.30
N PRO A 324 0.05 9.13 -16.97
CA PRO A 324 -1.15 8.95 -16.14
C PRO A 324 -0.88 9.41 -14.70
N SER A 325 -1.95 9.57 -13.91
CA SER A 325 -1.85 9.68 -12.46
C SER A 325 -1.93 8.29 -11.82
N LEU A 326 -1.46 8.15 -10.58
CA LEU A 326 -1.64 6.91 -9.80
C LEU A 326 -3.14 6.62 -9.61
N ARG A 327 -3.97 7.67 -9.48
CA ARG A 327 -5.43 7.55 -9.47
C ARG A 327 -5.95 6.93 -10.77
N THR A 328 -5.50 7.41 -11.93
CA THR A 328 -5.90 6.85 -13.25
C THR A 328 -5.49 5.38 -13.39
N MET A 329 -4.30 5.01 -12.91
CA MET A 329 -3.84 3.62 -12.93
C MET A 329 -4.66 2.75 -11.97
N THR A 330 -5.06 3.29 -10.82
CA THR A 330 -5.93 2.62 -9.83
C THR A 330 -7.35 2.41 -10.38
N GLU A 331 -7.97 3.44 -10.95
CA GLU A 331 -9.28 3.35 -11.63
C GLU A 331 -9.24 2.32 -12.77
N GLY A 332 -8.17 2.31 -13.57
CA GLY A 332 -7.96 1.31 -14.62
C GLY A 332 -7.76 -0.11 -14.08
N ALA A 333 -7.07 -0.25 -12.95
CA ALA A 333 -6.85 -1.54 -12.30
C ALA A 333 -8.15 -2.14 -11.75
N LEU A 334 -8.97 -1.33 -11.08
CA LEU A 334 -10.27 -1.73 -10.56
C LEU A 334 -11.21 -2.18 -11.69
N ASN A 335 -11.26 -1.42 -12.79
CA ASN A 335 -12.02 -1.80 -14.00
C ASN A 335 -11.52 -3.09 -14.66
N TYR A 336 -10.20 -3.34 -14.65
CA TYR A 336 -9.64 -4.56 -15.23
C TYR A 336 -9.84 -5.80 -14.35
N LEU A 337 -9.69 -5.67 -13.03
CA LEU A 337 -9.73 -6.79 -12.08
C LEU A 337 -11.16 -7.21 -11.70
N SER A 338 -12.11 -6.27 -11.72
CA SER A 338 -13.52 -6.52 -11.38
C SER A 338 -14.27 -7.43 -12.38
N GLN A 339 -13.64 -7.83 -13.49
CA GLN A 339 -14.18 -8.88 -14.37
C GLN A 339 -14.03 -10.30 -13.78
N GLY A 340 -13.24 -10.49 -12.72
CA GLY A 340 -13.06 -11.79 -12.04
C GLY A 340 -14.28 -12.17 -11.19
N GLU A 341 -14.90 -13.31 -11.50
CA GLU A 341 -16.13 -13.77 -10.81
C GLU A 341 -15.93 -13.97 -9.30
N GLU A 342 -14.77 -14.51 -8.90
CA GLU A 342 -14.37 -14.74 -7.50
C GLU A 342 -13.81 -13.48 -6.78
N GLY A 343 -13.71 -12.34 -7.48
CA GLY A 343 -13.07 -11.12 -6.98
C GLY A 343 -11.58 -11.01 -7.28
N PHE A 344 -10.88 -10.14 -6.54
CA PHE A 344 -9.46 -9.83 -6.80
C PHE A 344 -8.65 -9.45 -5.55
N PHE A 345 -7.33 -9.63 -5.64
CA PHE A 345 -6.35 -8.90 -4.85
C PHE A 345 -5.71 -7.78 -5.69
N LEU A 346 -5.57 -6.58 -5.11
CA LEU A 346 -4.92 -5.43 -5.72
C LEU A 346 -3.94 -4.79 -4.73
N MET A 347 -2.69 -4.59 -5.14
CA MET A 347 -1.74 -3.71 -4.46
C MET A 347 -1.55 -2.41 -5.25
N VAL A 348 -1.59 -1.25 -4.58
CA VAL A 348 -1.31 0.07 -5.15
C VAL A 348 -0.23 0.81 -4.34
N GLU A 349 0.84 1.24 -5.01
CA GLU A 349 2.02 1.86 -4.39
C GLU A 349 2.20 3.34 -4.79
N GLY A 350 2.22 4.24 -3.81
CA GLY A 350 2.71 5.62 -3.91
C GLY A 350 4.24 5.70 -3.76
N GLY A 351 4.98 4.97 -4.58
CA GLY A 351 6.41 4.66 -4.36
C GLY A 351 7.39 5.84 -4.36
N ALA A 352 6.98 6.99 -4.90
CA ALA A 352 7.85 8.16 -5.01
C ALA A 352 7.74 9.14 -3.81
N VAL A 353 6.89 8.86 -2.82
CA VAL A 353 6.82 9.63 -1.57
C VAL A 353 8.13 9.50 -0.80
N ASP A 354 8.63 8.27 -0.63
CA ASP A 354 9.96 7.93 -0.13
C ASP A 354 11.08 8.71 -0.83
N TRP A 355 11.06 8.77 -2.16
CA TRP A 355 12.11 9.42 -2.95
C TRP A 355 12.10 10.95 -2.76
N ALA A 356 10.95 11.53 -2.45
CA ALA A 356 10.83 12.92 -2.03
C ALA A 356 11.25 13.13 -0.56
N ALA A 357 10.97 12.17 0.33
CA ALA A 357 11.41 12.19 1.73
C ALA A 357 12.94 12.11 1.86
N HIS A 358 13.60 11.19 1.15
CA HIS A 358 15.06 11.11 1.00
C HIS A 358 15.70 12.43 0.56
N ALA A 359 15.03 13.16 -0.33
CA ALA A 359 15.49 14.48 -0.80
C ALA A 359 15.21 15.62 0.20
N ASN A 360 14.39 15.37 1.23
CA ASN A 360 13.76 16.36 2.11
C ASN A 360 12.92 17.40 1.33
N ASP A 361 12.33 16.98 0.21
CA ASP A 361 11.57 17.84 -0.69
C ASP A 361 10.09 17.90 -0.26
N THR A 362 9.80 18.82 0.66
CA THR A 362 8.45 19.05 1.19
C THR A 362 7.42 19.30 0.06
N THR A 363 7.83 19.94 -1.03
CA THR A 363 6.96 20.21 -2.18
C THR A 363 6.55 18.90 -2.87
N ARG A 364 7.49 17.98 -3.09
CA ARG A 364 7.22 16.71 -3.77
C ARG A 364 6.56 15.65 -2.88
N ILE A 365 6.85 15.64 -1.58
CA ILE A 365 6.11 14.79 -0.62
C ILE A 365 4.62 15.16 -0.68
N ILE A 366 4.29 16.46 -0.68
CA ILE A 366 2.89 16.93 -0.81
C ILE A 366 2.27 16.50 -2.14
N GLU A 367 2.98 16.63 -3.27
CA GLU A 367 2.44 16.24 -4.59
C GLU A 367 2.12 14.73 -4.68
N GLU A 368 3.08 13.87 -4.35
CA GLU A 368 2.95 12.41 -4.52
C GLU A 368 1.98 11.82 -3.47
N GLN A 369 2.02 12.28 -2.21
CA GLN A 369 1.05 11.84 -1.19
C GLN A 369 -0.38 12.28 -1.51
N ILE A 370 -0.57 13.43 -2.19
CA ILE A 370 -1.89 13.83 -2.69
C ILE A 370 -2.37 12.89 -3.79
N ASP A 371 -1.50 12.42 -4.69
CA ASP A 371 -1.92 11.47 -5.75
C ASP A 371 -2.19 10.07 -5.20
N PHE A 372 -1.46 9.64 -4.17
CA PHE A 372 -1.80 8.47 -3.37
C PHE A 372 -3.16 8.62 -2.67
N ASN A 373 -3.40 9.71 -1.92
CA ASN A 373 -4.68 9.96 -1.25
C ASN A 373 -5.86 10.01 -2.24
N ARG A 374 -5.66 10.56 -3.44
CA ARG A 374 -6.65 10.54 -4.54
C ARG A 374 -6.92 9.13 -5.08
N SER A 375 -5.94 8.25 -5.02
CA SER A 375 -6.07 6.84 -5.39
C SER A 375 -6.87 6.08 -4.32
N VAL A 376 -6.65 6.36 -3.03
CA VAL A 376 -7.48 5.81 -1.93
C VAL A 376 -8.93 6.27 -2.07
N GLN A 377 -9.17 7.54 -2.40
CA GLN A 377 -10.51 8.02 -2.74
C GLN A 377 -11.11 7.26 -3.94
N ALA A 378 -10.35 6.98 -4.99
CA ALA A 378 -10.85 6.24 -6.14
C ALA A 378 -11.21 4.77 -5.84
N VAL A 379 -10.54 4.15 -4.86
CA VAL A 379 -10.96 2.83 -4.33
C VAL A 379 -12.29 2.96 -3.58
N ALA A 380 -12.43 3.94 -2.69
CA ALA A 380 -13.69 4.17 -1.97
C ALA A 380 -14.85 4.51 -2.92
N ASP A 381 -14.62 5.40 -3.90
CA ASP A 381 -15.56 5.73 -4.99
C ASP A 381 -16.02 4.44 -5.70
N TRP A 382 -15.07 3.55 -6.05
CA TRP A 382 -15.37 2.31 -6.75
C TRP A 382 -16.15 1.29 -5.88
N VAL A 383 -15.84 1.16 -4.59
CA VAL A 383 -16.53 0.23 -3.68
C VAL A 383 -18.00 0.64 -3.52
N GLU A 384 -18.27 1.93 -3.32
CA GLU A 384 -19.65 2.45 -3.21
C GLU A 384 -20.45 2.32 -4.52
N GLU A 385 -19.80 2.43 -5.69
CA GLU A 385 -20.48 2.34 -7.00
C GLU A 385 -20.63 0.89 -7.53
N ASN A 386 -19.70 -0.02 -7.22
CA ASN A 386 -19.56 -1.31 -7.92
C ASN A 386 -19.48 -2.54 -7.00
N SER A 387 -19.39 -2.38 -5.68
CA SER A 387 -19.22 -3.47 -4.72
C SER A 387 -19.90 -3.13 -3.38
N SER A 388 -19.30 -3.47 -2.25
CA SER A 388 -19.70 -3.07 -0.89
C SER A 388 -18.57 -3.33 0.09
N TRP A 389 -18.50 -2.54 1.18
CA TRP A 389 -17.66 -2.83 2.34
C TRP A 389 -18.03 -4.15 3.06
N GLU A 390 -19.21 -4.74 2.79
CA GLU A 390 -19.55 -6.09 3.26
C GLU A 390 -18.77 -7.22 2.52
N GLU A 391 -18.22 -6.93 1.33
CA GLU A 391 -17.46 -7.88 0.50
C GLU A 391 -16.05 -7.39 0.07
N THR A 392 -15.67 -6.14 0.36
CA THR A 392 -14.34 -5.58 0.05
C THR A 392 -13.61 -5.16 1.32
N LEU A 393 -12.35 -5.59 1.46
CA LEU A 393 -11.39 -5.11 2.46
C LEU A 393 -10.42 -4.11 1.81
N LEU A 394 -10.27 -2.93 2.42
CA LEU A 394 -9.24 -1.94 2.12
C LEU A 394 -8.27 -1.83 3.29
N ILE A 395 -6.97 -1.85 3.01
CA ILE A 395 -5.89 -1.58 3.96
C ILE A 395 -5.06 -0.43 3.39
N VAL A 396 -4.82 0.63 4.17
CA VAL A 396 -4.00 1.78 3.76
C VAL A 396 -2.91 2.01 4.79
N THR A 397 -1.65 1.99 4.36
CA THR A 397 -0.50 2.09 5.25
C THR A 397 0.75 2.58 4.50
N THR A 398 1.90 2.49 5.16
CA THR A 398 3.24 2.65 4.58
C THR A 398 4.09 1.45 5.02
N ASP A 399 5.14 1.15 4.28
CA ASP A 399 6.04 0.05 4.58
C ASP A 399 7.15 0.45 5.58
N HIS A 400 7.56 1.72 5.61
CA HIS A 400 8.44 2.31 6.64
C HIS A 400 8.36 3.85 6.71
N GLY A 401 8.94 4.45 7.75
CA GLY A 401 9.19 5.90 7.78
C GLY A 401 10.37 6.29 6.88
N ASN A 402 10.45 7.56 6.53
CA ASN A 402 11.64 8.21 5.93
C ASN A 402 11.70 9.68 6.36
N ALA A 403 12.92 10.19 6.55
CA ALA A 403 13.27 11.58 6.85
C ALA A 403 12.79 12.14 8.22
N TYR A 404 11.90 11.43 8.91
CA TYR A 404 11.22 11.80 10.15
C TYR A 404 10.72 13.25 10.16
N VAL A 405 9.61 13.48 9.44
CA VAL A 405 9.01 14.79 9.21
C VAL A 405 8.21 15.25 10.45
N LEU A 406 8.67 16.32 11.12
CA LEU A 406 8.01 16.93 12.28
C LEU A 406 7.81 18.44 12.08
N GLY A 407 7.06 19.10 12.97
CA GLY A 407 6.77 20.55 12.88
C GLY A 407 7.98 21.45 13.20
N GLU A 408 7.90 22.73 12.81
CA GLU A 408 8.99 23.72 12.92
C GLU A 408 9.48 24.04 14.36
N THR A 409 8.87 23.52 15.43
CA THR A 409 9.40 23.69 16.80
C THR A 409 9.95 22.38 17.41
N SER A 410 10.07 21.32 16.61
CA SER A 410 10.48 19.97 17.05
C SER A 410 11.93 19.85 17.53
N ASP A 411 12.74 20.92 17.41
CA ASP A 411 14.09 21.04 17.98
C ASP A 411 14.14 21.89 19.27
N GLN A 412 13.01 22.43 19.75
CA GLN A 412 12.87 22.99 21.11
C GLN A 412 11.87 22.22 21.97
N ASN A 413 10.79 21.72 21.36
CA ASN A 413 9.76 20.91 22.01
C ASN A 413 9.82 19.52 21.37
N ALA A 414 10.06 18.46 22.14
CA ALA A 414 10.17 17.11 21.56
C ALA A 414 8.86 16.70 20.86
N TYR A 415 8.99 15.99 19.74
CA TYR A 415 7.89 15.43 18.94
C TYR A 415 6.84 16.45 18.46
N ALA A 416 7.17 17.74 18.41
CA ALA A 416 6.21 18.79 18.05
C ALA A 416 5.54 18.51 16.69
N PRO A 417 4.19 18.43 16.64
CA PRO A 417 3.48 18.05 15.44
C PRO A 417 3.56 19.13 14.36
N VAL A 418 3.32 18.74 13.11
CA VAL A 418 3.17 19.65 11.99
C VAL A 418 2.02 20.64 12.28
N GLU A 419 2.30 21.94 12.30
CA GLU A 419 1.25 22.95 12.40
C GLU A 419 0.41 23.00 11.12
N ASN A 420 -0.91 23.17 11.24
CA ASN A 420 -1.81 23.35 10.11
C ASN A 420 -1.87 24.83 9.69
N PRO A 421 -1.20 25.27 8.61
CA PRO A 421 -1.30 26.64 8.13
C PRO A 421 -2.64 26.94 7.43
N GLY A 422 -3.44 25.92 7.12
CA GLY A 422 -4.64 25.97 6.29
C GLY A 422 -4.35 25.82 4.79
N LYS A 423 -5.39 25.44 4.04
CA LYS A 423 -5.36 25.05 2.62
C LYS A 423 -4.53 25.98 1.73
N HIS A 424 -3.71 25.38 0.86
CA HIS A 424 -2.79 26.01 -0.09
C HIS A 424 -1.80 27.00 0.57
N LYS A 425 -1.31 26.66 1.76
CA LYS A 425 -0.17 27.33 2.40
C LYS A 425 0.83 26.27 2.83
N MET A 426 2.11 26.57 2.66
CA MET A 426 3.17 25.61 2.95
C MET A 426 3.30 25.38 4.46
N PRO A 427 3.25 24.13 4.93
CA PRO A 427 3.60 23.80 6.31
C PRO A 427 5.10 24.00 6.55
N ASN A 428 5.47 24.51 7.72
CA ASN A 428 6.88 24.59 8.13
C ASN A 428 7.24 23.31 8.89
N VAL A 429 8.25 22.59 8.42
CA VAL A 429 8.66 21.27 8.93
C VAL A 429 10.17 21.15 9.07
N LYS A 430 10.59 20.32 10.02
CA LYS A 430 11.97 19.86 10.20
C LYS A 430 12.07 18.38 9.83
N TYR A 431 13.29 18.00 9.47
CA TYR A 431 13.67 16.64 9.10
C TYR A 431 14.85 16.21 9.96
N TYR A 432 14.79 14.98 10.47
CA TYR A 432 15.84 14.40 11.33
C TYR A 432 16.58 13.23 10.68
N SER A 433 16.17 12.88 9.46
CA SER A 433 16.86 11.95 8.55
C SER A 433 16.75 12.45 7.10
N GLY A 434 17.43 11.76 6.18
CA GLY A 434 17.15 11.76 4.72
C GLY A 434 17.30 10.33 4.19
N ASP A 435 16.93 9.40 5.05
CA ASP A 435 17.04 7.96 4.98
C ASP A 435 15.88 7.37 5.78
N HIS A 436 15.66 6.07 5.68
CA HIS A 436 14.53 5.39 6.29
C HIS A 436 14.56 5.51 7.83
N THR A 437 13.40 5.46 8.48
CA THR A 437 13.26 5.57 9.93
C THR A 437 12.32 4.52 10.54
N ASN A 438 12.60 4.16 11.80
CA ASN A 438 12.07 3.01 12.55
C ASN A 438 11.05 3.44 13.65
N GLU A 439 10.25 4.46 13.36
CA GLU A 439 9.06 4.79 14.13
C GLU A 439 7.90 3.79 13.85
N LEU A 440 6.86 3.88 14.68
CA LEU A 440 5.55 3.33 14.35
C LEU A 440 4.94 4.13 13.18
N VAL A 441 4.22 3.44 12.29
CA VAL A 441 3.58 4.06 11.12
C VAL A 441 2.07 3.83 11.08
N ARG A 442 1.33 4.69 10.36
CA ARG A 442 -0.15 4.62 10.27
C ARG A 442 -0.64 3.32 9.62
N LEU A 443 -1.67 2.72 10.21
CA LEU A 443 -2.43 1.61 9.63
C LEU A 443 -3.93 1.91 9.68
N TYR A 444 -4.55 2.00 8.51
CA TYR A 444 -5.99 2.10 8.33
C TYR A 444 -6.51 0.77 7.76
N VAL A 445 -7.62 0.26 8.31
CA VAL A 445 -8.28 -0.97 7.83
C VAL A 445 -9.77 -0.70 7.70
N HIS A 446 -10.40 -1.08 6.59
CA HIS A 446 -11.83 -0.83 6.38
C HIS A 446 -12.55 -1.94 5.59
N GLY A 447 -13.74 -2.32 6.05
CA GLY A 447 -14.67 -3.21 5.36
C GLY A 447 -14.54 -4.67 5.76
N ALA A 448 -14.55 -5.57 4.77
CA ALA A 448 -14.86 -6.99 4.96
C ALA A 448 -13.83 -7.70 5.87
N GLY A 449 -14.23 -7.94 7.12
CA GLY A 449 -13.38 -8.58 8.13
C GLY A 449 -12.41 -7.65 8.86
N GLU A 450 -12.57 -6.32 8.74
CA GLU A 450 -11.68 -5.32 9.38
C GLU A 450 -11.43 -5.62 10.87
N GLN A 451 -12.45 -6.09 11.59
CA GLN A 451 -12.38 -6.34 13.03
C GLN A 451 -11.34 -7.40 13.44
N LEU A 452 -10.90 -8.25 12.50
CA LEU A 452 -9.90 -9.29 12.76
C LEU A 452 -8.50 -8.72 13.03
N ILE A 453 -8.20 -7.48 12.62
CA ILE A 453 -6.89 -6.88 12.91
C ILE A 453 -6.61 -6.76 14.42
N ASN A 454 -7.68 -6.66 15.22
CA ASN A 454 -7.60 -6.55 16.67
C ASN A 454 -7.08 -7.82 17.36
N ASP A 455 -7.23 -8.99 16.74
CA ASP A 455 -6.68 -10.25 17.25
C ASP A 455 -5.14 -10.35 17.06
N TYR A 456 -4.54 -9.41 16.31
CA TYR A 456 -3.11 -9.33 16.01
C TYR A 456 -2.38 -8.16 16.70
N ILE A 457 -3.04 -7.42 17.61
CA ILE A 457 -2.40 -6.33 18.36
C ILE A 457 -1.30 -6.90 19.28
N VAL A 458 -0.06 -6.45 19.07
CA VAL A 458 1.13 -6.92 19.81
C VAL A 458 1.57 -5.98 20.93
N GLY A 459 1.08 -4.73 20.94
CA GLY A 459 1.37 -3.75 21.97
C GLY A 459 0.51 -2.49 21.86
N ASN A 460 0.70 -1.58 22.81
CA ASN A 460 0.12 -0.24 22.81
C ASN A 460 1.22 0.79 23.12
N ASP A 461 1.18 1.93 22.44
CA ASP A 461 2.04 3.08 22.68
C ASP A 461 1.22 4.34 22.99
N GLU A 462 1.06 4.63 24.28
CA GLU A 462 0.34 5.81 24.78
C GLU A 462 0.93 7.13 24.25
N GLN A 463 2.24 7.20 23.96
CA GLN A 463 2.88 8.43 23.46
C GLN A 463 2.72 8.61 21.95
N TYR A 464 2.57 7.52 21.20
CA TYR A 464 2.06 7.59 19.82
C TYR A 464 0.63 8.12 19.81
N ALA A 465 -0.23 7.60 20.69
CA ALA A 465 -1.62 8.06 20.83
C ALA A 465 -1.73 9.55 21.23
N GLU A 466 -0.85 10.04 22.11
CA GLU A 466 -0.84 11.46 22.52
C GLU A 466 -0.26 12.38 21.43
N SER A 467 0.90 12.04 20.85
CA SER A 467 1.60 12.87 19.86
C SER A 467 0.88 12.92 18.52
N TYR A 468 0.21 11.83 18.16
CA TYR A 468 -0.54 11.67 16.92
C TYR A 468 -2.05 11.55 17.17
N ASN A 469 -2.58 12.21 18.20
CA ASN A 469 -4.01 12.15 18.59
C ASN A 469 -4.97 12.49 17.44
N HIS A 470 -4.60 13.39 16.53
CA HIS A 470 -5.35 13.70 15.30
C HIS A 470 -5.46 12.53 14.32
N THR A 471 -4.59 11.53 14.41
CA THR A 471 -4.67 10.26 13.66
C THR A 471 -5.72 9.31 14.21
N GLY A 472 -6.32 9.60 15.38
CA GLY A 472 -7.39 8.78 15.97
C GLY A 472 -6.95 7.38 16.40
N SER A 473 -5.67 7.02 16.24
CA SER A 473 -5.09 5.83 16.84
C SER A 473 -5.11 5.97 18.36
N ASN A 474 -5.50 4.88 19.04
CA ASN A 474 -5.41 4.76 20.50
C ASN A 474 -4.03 4.28 20.97
N GLY A 475 -3.05 4.18 20.07
CA GLY A 475 -1.71 3.66 20.33
C GLY A 475 -1.57 2.15 20.13
N ASP A 476 -2.66 1.39 19.93
CA ASP A 476 -2.57 -0.04 19.66
C ASP A 476 -1.86 -0.28 18.32
N TYR A 477 -0.93 -1.24 18.31
CA TYR A 477 -0.12 -1.54 17.15
C TYR A 477 0.04 -3.03 16.87
N VAL A 478 0.14 -3.35 15.57
CA VAL A 478 0.48 -4.68 15.04
C VAL A 478 1.91 -4.67 14.50
N ASP A 479 2.49 -5.84 14.27
CA ASP A 479 3.64 -5.94 13.36
C ASP A 479 3.19 -6.10 11.90
N ASN A 480 3.95 -5.56 10.94
CA ASN A 480 3.60 -5.59 9.51
C ASN A 480 3.47 -7.00 8.90
N THR A 481 3.97 -8.06 9.54
CA THR A 481 3.64 -9.45 9.14
C THR A 481 2.14 -9.76 9.20
N HIS A 482 1.41 -9.20 10.17
CA HIS A 482 0.00 -9.54 10.39
C HIS A 482 -0.94 -8.97 9.32
N ILE A 483 -0.45 -8.06 8.48
CA ILE A 483 -1.20 -7.57 7.30
C ILE A 483 -1.43 -8.73 6.32
N PHE A 484 -0.44 -9.61 6.12
CA PHE A 484 -0.62 -10.86 5.38
C PHE A 484 -1.64 -11.79 6.06
N ASP A 485 -1.55 -11.96 7.37
CA ASP A 485 -2.45 -12.85 8.12
C ASP A 485 -3.92 -12.39 8.03
N LEU A 486 -4.18 -11.08 8.15
CA LEU A 486 -5.50 -10.49 7.92
C LEU A 486 -5.99 -10.76 6.49
N MET A 487 -5.21 -10.39 5.47
CA MET A 487 -5.59 -10.57 4.06
C MET A 487 -5.84 -12.04 3.72
N LYS A 488 -5.04 -12.95 4.28
CA LYS A 488 -5.21 -14.40 4.12
C LYS A 488 -6.47 -14.90 4.83
N ALA A 489 -6.68 -14.50 6.08
CA ALA A 489 -7.84 -14.89 6.87
C ALA A 489 -9.16 -14.48 6.20
N VAL A 490 -9.26 -13.30 5.60
CA VAL A 490 -10.49 -12.88 4.91
C VAL A 490 -10.68 -13.53 3.53
N MET A 491 -9.61 -14.02 2.88
CA MET A 491 -9.72 -14.70 1.58
C MET A 491 -9.94 -16.22 1.68
N THR A 492 -9.56 -16.88 2.78
CA THR A 492 -9.50 -18.36 2.84
C THR A 492 -10.39 -19.05 3.88
N ASN A 493 -11.09 -18.31 4.75
CA ASN A 493 -12.04 -18.86 5.73
C ASN A 493 -13.47 -18.97 5.17
#